data_AF-A0A968AK70-F1
#
_entry.id   AF-A0A968AK70-F1
#
_cell.length_a   1.000
_cell.length_b   1.000
_cell.length_c   1.000
_cell.angle_alpha   90.00
_cell.angle_beta   90.00
_cell.angle_gamma   90.00
#
_symmetry.space_group_name_H-M   'P 1'
#
loop_
_entity.id
_entity.type
_entity.pdbx_description
1 polymer ?
#
loop_
_entity_poly.entity_id
_entity_poly.type
_entity_poly.pdbx_seq_one_letter_code
_entity_poly.pdbx_strand_id
1 'polypeptide(L)' 'NAFGQLMFASHQGLKEEYEVSSPELDLLVDLAADIPGVFGARMMGAGFGGCTINLVEKAALDDFTQLL' A
#
# COMPACT_ATOMS: atom_id res chain seq x y z
N ASN A 1 -8.89 -10.84 6.54
CA ASN A 1 -7.54 -11.41 6.78
C ASN A 1 -6.70 -10.43 7.56
N ALA A 2 -6.18 -10.84 8.73
CA ALA A 2 -5.42 -9.94 9.61
C ALA A 2 -4.11 -9.42 8.98
N PHE A 3 -3.48 -10.19 8.09
CA PHE A 3 -2.18 -9.82 7.50
C PHE A 3 -2.22 -8.52 6.69
N GLY A 4 -3.26 -8.31 5.87
CA GLY A 4 -3.37 -7.10 5.07
C GLY A 4 -3.54 -5.82 5.90
N GLN A 5 -4.29 -5.90 7.01
CA GLN A 5 -4.40 -4.81 7.98
C GLN A 5 -3.03 -4.49 8.62
N LEU A 6 -2.19 -5.49 8.88
CA LEU A 6 -0.83 -5.28 9.38
C LEU A 6 0.08 -4.62 8.34
N MET A 7 -0.16 -4.81 7.04
CA MET A 7 0.59 -4.09 6.00
C MET A 7 0.30 -2.58 6.07
N PHE A 8 -0.97 -2.20 6.15
CA PHE A 8 -1.36 -0.79 6.31
C PHE A 8 -0.82 -0.18 7.60
N ALA A 9 -0.97 -0.89 8.73
CA ALA A 9 -0.42 -0.44 10.00
C ALA A 9 1.11 -0.26 9.93
N SER A 10 1.80 -1.16 9.22
CA SER A 10 3.25 -1.01 9.02
C SER A 10 3.60 0.17 8.11
N HIS A 11 2.79 0.50 7.10
CA HIS A 11 3.02 1.70 6.31
C HIS A 11 2.84 2.97 7.15
N GLN A 12 1.81 3.00 7.98
CA GLN A 12 1.57 4.12 8.91
C GLN A 12 2.77 4.36 9.83
N GLY A 13 3.33 3.30 10.43
CA GLY A 13 4.54 3.43 11.25
C GLY A 13 5.75 3.92 10.45
N LEU A 14 5.91 3.49 9.20
CA LEU A 14 7.01 3.96 8.34
C LEU A 14 6.85 5.43 7.92
N LYS A 15 5.60 5.88 7.81
CA LYS A 15 5.26 7.27 7.49
C LYS A 15 5.42 8.20 8.69
N GLU A 16 4.84 7.84 9.83
CA GLU A 16 4.71 8.75 10.98
C GLU A 16 5.78 8.55 12.05
N GLU A 17 6.23 7.32 12.29
CA GLU A 17 7.21 7.02 13.35
C GLU A 17 8.63 6.99 12.81
N TYR A 18 8.84 6.39 11.65
CA TYR A 18 10.16 6.26 11.03
C TYR A 18 10.45 7.34 9.99
N GLU A 19 9.42 8.05 9.52
CA GLU A 19 9.51 9.17 8.57
C GLU A 19 10.32 8.86 7.29
N VAL A 20 10.19 7.63 6.78
CA VAL A 20 10.89 7.17 5.55
C VAL A 20 9.98 7.05 4.34
N SER A 21 8.70 7.40 4.45
CA SER A 21 7.81 7.38 3.29
C SER A 21 8.06 8.56 2.35
N SER A 22 7.24 8.70 1.31
CA SER A 22 7.20 9.88 0.46
C SER A 22 5.75 10.18 0.05
N PRO A 23 5.42 11.41 -0.39
CA PRO A 23 4.07 11.75 -0.84
C PRO A 23 3.54 10.83 -1.94
N GLU A 24 4.42 10.37 -2.84
CA GLU A 24 4.06 9.46 -3.93
C GLU A 24 3.74 8.06 -3.40
N LEU A 25 4.52 7.53 -2.45
CA LEU A 25 4.27 6.23 -1.84
C LEU A 25 2.97 6.23 -1.03
N ASP A 26 2.74 7.30 -0.26
CA ASP A 26 1.52 7.48 0.53
C ASP A 26 0.29 7.50 -0.39
N LEU A 27 0.35 8.28 -1.48
CA LEU A 27 -0.73 8.34 -2.46
C LEU A 27 -1.04 6.97 -3.07
N LEU A 28 -0.01 6.19 -3.44
CA LEU A 28 -0.22 4.86 -4.01
C LEU A 28 -0.85 3.89 -3.01
N VAL A 29 -0.49 3.98 -1.72
CA VAL A 29 -1.09 3.15 -0.66
C VAL A 29 -2.53 3.56 -0.40
N ASP A 30 -2.82 4.86 -0.34
CA ASP A 30 -4.18 5.38 -0.13
C ASP A 30 -5.10 5.00 -1.30
N LEU A 31 -4.65 5.16 -2.55
CA LEU A 31 -5.39 4.73 -3.73
C LEU A 31 -5.65 3.23 -3.73
N ALA A 32 -4.65 2.42 -3.38
CA ALA A 32 -4.83 0.97 -3.28
C ALA A 32 -5.85 0.59 -2.19
N ALA A 33 -5.90 1.30 -1.07
CA ALA A 33 -6.82 1.03 0.04
C ALA A 33 -8.29 1.20 -0.33
N ASP A 34 -8.59 2.09 -1.28
CA ASP A 34 -9.94 2.38 -1.74
C ASP A 34 -10.47 1.38 -2.79
N ILE A 35 -9.61 0.50 -3.33
CA ILE A 35 -10.00 -0.47 -4.36
C ILE A 35 -10.60 -1.71 -3.69
N PRO A 36 -11.88 -2.06 -3.98
CA PRO A 36 -12.48 -3.29 -3.49
C PRO A 36 -11.66 -4.51 -3.88
N GLY A 37 -11.34 -5.38 -2.90
CA GLY A 37 -10.50 -6.56 -3.10
C GLY A 37 -9.01 -6.33 -2.83
N VAL A 38 -8.57 -5.11 -2.53
CA VAL A 38 -7.25 -4.87 -1.92
C VAL A 38 -7.36 -5.07 -0.41
N PHE A 39 -6.55 -5.99 0.13
CA PHE A 39 -6.57 -6.32 1.54
C PHE A 39 -5.47 -5.61 2.34
N GLY A 40 -4.41 -5.14 1.69
CA GLY A 40 -3.24 -4.54 2.33
C GLY A 40 -2.30 -3.88 1.33
N ALA A 41 -1.71 -2.76 1.71
CA ALA A 41 -0.68 -2.08 0.92
C ALA A 41 0.35 -1.43 1.84
N ARG A 42 1.60 -1.33 1.37
CA ARG A 42 2.67 -0.59 2.02
C ARG A 42 3.83 -0.30 1.09
N MET A 43 4.66 0.68 1.45
CA MET A 43 5.99 0.84 0.85
C MET A 43 6.88 -0.40 1.04
N MET A 44 7.73 -0.68 0.06
CA MET A 44 8.74 -1.73 0.08
C MET A 44 10.13 -1.12 -0.15
N GLY A 45 11.10 -1.55 0.67
CA GLY A 45 12.49 -1.12 0.55
C GLY A 45 12.84 -0.01 1.52
N ALA A 46 13.84 0.80 1.16
CA ALA A 46 14.42 1.81 2.06
C ALA A 46 13.53 3.03 2.29
N GLY A 47 12.65 3.37 1.34
CA GLY A 47 11.80 4.56 1.40
C GLY A 47 12.28 5.74 0.57
N PHE A 48 11.66 6.89 0.80
CA PHE A 48 11.84 8.15 0.06
C PHE A 48 11.59 7.98 -1.46
N GLY A 49 10.62 7.14 -1.81
CA GLY A 49 10.28 6.72 -3.16
C GLY A 49 10.45 5.21 -3.37
N GLY A 50 10.42 4.78 -4.63
CA GLY A 50 10.54 3.36 -4.99
C GLY A 50 9.19 2.71 -5.26
N CYS A 51 8.89 1.60 -4.60
CA CYS A 51 7.73 0.76 -4.91
C CYS A 51 6.83 0.52 -3.70
N THR A 52 5.56 0.26 -3.96
CA THR A 52 4.63 -0.34 -3.00
C THR A 52 4.46 -1.83 -3.28
N ILE A 53 4.08 -2.58 -2.24
CA ILE A 53 3.63 -3.98 -2.36
C ILE A 53 2.18 -4.07 -1.87
N ASN A 54 1.34 -4.73 -2.66
CA ASN A 54 -0.10 -4.75 -2.48
C ASN A 54 -0.60 -6.21 -2.44
N LEU A 55 -1.45 -6.52 -1.47
CA LEU A 55 -2.13 -7.80 -1.35
C LEU A 55 -3.52 -7.66 -1.96
N VAL A 56 -3.69 -8.19 -3.17
CA VAL A 56 -4.89 -8.00 -3.99
C VAL A 56 -5.58 -9.35 -4.21
N GLU A 57 -6.90 -9.37 -4.08
CA GLU A 57 -7.72 -10.50 -4.52
C GLU A 57 -7.62 -10.66 -6.03
N LYS A 58 -7.43 -11.88 -6.50
CA LYS A 58 -7.22 -12.15 -7.93
C LYS A 58 -8.34 -11.59 -8.83
N ALA A 59 -9.58 -11.56 -8.33
CA ALA A 59 -10.74 -11.03 -9.06
C ALA A 59 -10.70 -9.51 -9.23
N ALA A 60 -9.98 -8.79 -8.36
CA ALA A 60 -9.84 -7.32 -8.39
C ALA A 60 -8.58 -6.86 -9.16
N LEU A 61 -7.82 -7.77 -9.77
CA LEU A 61 -6.54 -7.45 -10.40
C LEU A 61 -6.68 -6.48 -11.58
N ASP A 62 -7.74 -6.62 -12.39
CA ASP A 62 -7.97 -5.76 -13.55
C ASP A 62 -8.31 -4.33 -13.12
N ASP A 63 -9.22 -4.18 -12.13
CA ASP A 63 -9.58 -2.87 -11.56
C ASP A 63 -8.36 -2.22 -10.89
N PHE A 64 -7.55 -3.01 -10.19
CA PHE A 64 -6.32 -2.56 -9.54
C PHE A 64 -5.31 -1.99 -10.53
N THR A 65 -5.01 -2.72 -11.61
CA THR A 65 -3.98 -2.34 -12.59
C THR A 65 -4.41 -1.25 -13.57
N GLN A 66 -5.72 -0.94 -13.65
CA GLN A 66 -6.21 0.21 -14.42
C GLN A 66 -6.12 1.52 -13.64
N LEU A 67 -6.25 1.47 -12.30
CA LEU A 67 -6.20 2.66 -11.46
C LEU A 67 -4.76 3.03 -11.06
N LEU A 68 -3.89 2.04 -10.85
CA LEU A 68 -2.50 2.19 -10.40
C LEU A 68 -1.49 1.83 -11.50
#